data_AF-A4SGS0-F1
#
_entry.id   AF-A4SGS0-F1
#
_cell.length_a   1.000
_cell.length_b   1.000
_cell.length_c   1.000
_cell.angle_alpha   90.00
_cell.angle_beta   90.00
_cell.angle_gamma   90.00
#
_symmetry.space_group_name_H-M   'P 1'
#
loop_
_entity.id
_entity.type
_entity.pdbx_description
1 polymer ?
#
loop_
_entity_poly.entity_id
_entity_poly.type
_entity_poly.pdbx_seq_one_letter_code
_entity_poly.pdbx_strand_id
1 'polypeptide(L)'
;MHIEDAVIVLTGSSSGIGLALSLALLAKGAVVYGISRRKTPIQDPRFHSIEADLGIPEELSAAFSRIRRGMIVSIASIADCIACSIELPDTVLLDQIILRPL
;
A
#
# COMPACT_ATOMS: atom_id res chain seq x y z
N MET A 1 -12.87 -13.22 -1.90
CA MET A 1 -11.62 -12.47 -1.63
C MET A 1 -11.99 -11.31 -0.71
N HIS A 2 -11.43 -11.26 0.49
CA HIS A 2 -11.60 -10.14 1.42
C HIS A 2 -10.51 -9.12 1.11
N ILE A 3 -10.90 -7.94 0.62
CA ILE A 3 -9.97 -6.87 0.21
C ILE A 3 -10.30 -5.53 0.87
N GLU A 4 -11.18 -5.56 1.87
CA GLU A 4 -11.44 -4.39 2.71
C GLU A 4 -10.13 -4.00 3.42
N ASP A 5 -9.81 -2.71 3.37
CA ASP A 5 -8.56 -2.10 3.85
C ASP A 5 -7.27 -2.62 3.21
N ALA A 6 -7.34 -3.50 2.21
CA ALA A 6 -6.18 -3.93 1.45
C ALA A 6 -5.61 -2.76 0.65
N VAL A 7 -4.28 -2.59 0.70
CA VAL A 7 -3.56 -1.59 -0.11
C VAL A 7 -3.32 -2.17 -1.50
N ILE A 8 -3.82 -1.48 -2.53
CA ILE A 8 -3.70 -1.91 -3.93
C ILE A 8 -3.04 -0.82 -4.75
N VAL A 9 -1.96 -1.15 -5.43
CA VAL A 9 -1.26 -0.25 -6.37
C VAL A 9 -1.73 -0.56 -7.78
N LEU A 10 -2.21 0.45 -8.50
CA LEU A 10 -2.67 0.33 -9.88
C LEU A 10 -1.92 1.30 -10.77
N THR A 11 -1.44 0.82 -11.90
CA THR A 11 -0.89 1.65 -12.97
C THR A 11 -1.96 1.94 -14.02
N GLY A 12 -1.88 3.11 -14.67
CA GLY A 12 -2.86 3.49 -15.70
C GLY A 12 -4.26 3.78 -15.13
N SER A 13 -4.34 4.37 -13.93
CA SER A 13 -5.61 4.65 -13.23
C SER A 13 -6.41 5.83 -13.79
N SER A 14 -5.84 6.65 -14.67
CA SER A 14 -6.47 7.92 -15.10
C SER A 14 -7.61 7.77 -16.13
N SER A 15 -7.75 6.60 -16.77
CA SER A 15 -8.81 6.35 -17.75
C SER A 15 -9.06 4.86 -17.98
N GLY A 16 -10.09 4.53 -18.75
CA GLY A 16 -10.36 3.18 -19.24
C GLY A 16 -10.49 2.14 -18.12
N ILE A 17 -9.84 0.99 -18.33
CA ILE A 17 -9.94 -0.16 -17.43
C ILE A 17 -9.36 0.15 -16.05
N GLY A 18 -8.22 0.86 -15.97
CA GLY A 18 -7.60 1.19 -14.68
C GLY A 18 -8.47 2.11 -13.84
N LEU A 19 -9.18 3.07 -14.46
CA LEU A 19 -10.16 3.92 -13.78
C LEU A 19 -11.35 3.10 -13.26
N ALA A 20 -11.94 2.26 -14.11
CA ALA A 20 -13.07 1.41 -13.74
C ALA A 20 -12.70 0.43 -12.61
N LEU A 21 -11.52 -0.18 -12.68
CA LEU A 21 -11.01 -1.09 -11.66
C LEU A 21 -10.73 -0.36 -10.34
N SER A 22 -10.15 0.85 -10.39
CA SER A 22 -9.93 1.67 -9.19
C SER A 22 -11.24 1.91 -8.45
N LEU A 23 -12.30 2.33 -9.16
CA LEU A 23 -13.63 2.54 -8.57
C LEU A 23 -14.22 1.24 -7.99
N ALA A 24 -14.08 0.12 -8.70
CA ALA A 24 -14.59 -1.17 -8.23
C ALA A 24 -13.88 -1.67 -6.96
N LEU A 25 -12.58 -1.40 -6.81
CA LEU A 25 -11.81 -1.76 -5.63
C LEU A 25 -12.13 -0.85 -4.44
N LEU A 26 -12.25 0.46 -4.66
CA LEU A 26 -12.70 1.42 -3.64
C LEU A 26 -14.09 1.06 -3.10
N ALA A 27 -15.02 0.68 -3.97
CA ALA A 27 -16.35 0.22 -3.58
C ALA A 27 -16.34 -1.06 -2.71
N LYS A 28 -15.24 -1.80 -2.70
CA LYS A 28 -15.02 -2.98 -1.85
C LYS A 28 -14.23 -2.65 -0.57
N GLY A 29 -13.97 -1.37 -0.31
CA GLY A 29 -13.28 -0.89 0.89
C GLY A 29 -11.76 -0.90 0.81
N ALA A 30 -11.17 -1.18 -0.35
CA ALA A 30 -9.73 -1.14 -0.52
C ALA A 30 -9.17 0.29 -0.47
N VAL A 31 -7.89 0.42 -0.12
CA VAL A 31 -7.11 1.65 -0.27
C VAL A 31 -6.34 1.57 -1.58
N VAL A 32 -6.58 2.48 -2.51
CA VAL A 32 -6.05 2.40 -3.88
C VAL A 32 -5.04 3.51 -4.13
N TYR A 33 -3.80 3.12 -4.48
CA TYR A 33 -2.78 4.02 -5.00
C TYR A 33 -2.76 3.95 -6.52
N GLY A 34 -3.30 4.98 -7.18
CA GLY A 34 -3.33 5.06 -8.62
C GLY A 34 -2.14 5.81 -9.18
N ILE A 35 -1.30 5.14 -9.96
CA ILE A 35 -0.17 5.74 -10.67
C ILE A 35 -0.53 5.99 -12.12
N SER A 36 -0.37 7.23 -12.58
CA SER A 36 -0.65 7.65 -13.96
C SER A 36 0.21 8.86 -14.31
N ARG A 37 0.46 9.10 -15.60
CA ARG A 37 1.13 10.35 -16.05
C ARG A 37 0.25 11.61 -15.94
N ARG A 38 -1.04 11.42 -15.69
CA ARG A 38 -2.04 12.48 -15.58
C ARG A 38 -2.86 12.22 -14.33
N LYS A 39 -3.33 13.28 -13.68
CA LYS A 39 -4.25 13.20 -12.55
C LYS A 39 -5.44 12.28 -12.85
N THR A 40 -5.70 11.35 -11.94
CA THR A 40 -6.86 10.46 -12.01
C THR A 40 -8.11 11.18 -11.47
N PRO A 41 -9.25 11.21 -12.18
CA PRO A 41 -10.42 11.97 -11.80
C PRO A 41 -11.31 11.25 -10.76
N ILE A 42 -10.70 10.72 -9.70
CA ILE A 42 -11.40 10.09 -8.57
C ILE A 42 -11.35 11.02 -7.37
N GLN A 43 -12.50 11.23 -6.73
CA GLN A 43 -12.63 11.98 -5.47
C GLN A 43 -13.10 11.01 -4.38
N ASP A 44 -12.15 10.29 -3.79
CA ASP A 44 -12.39 9.34 -2.72
C ASP A 44 -11.24 9.42 -1.72
N PRO A 45 -11.49 9.49 -0.39
CA PRO A 45 -10.44 9.58 0.62
C PRO A 45 -9.51 8.35 0.67
N ARG A 46 -9.98 7.18 0.22
CA ARG A 46 -9.20 5.94 0.09
C ARG A 46 -8.46 5.84 -1.25
N PHE A 47 -8.59 6.84 -2.14
CA PHE A 47 -7.85 6.91 -3.38
C PHE A 47 -6.70 7.92 -3.30
N HIS A 48 -5.49 7.45 -3.60
CA HIS A 48 -4.28 8.26 -3.61
C HIS A 48 -3.72 8.35 -5.03
N SER A 49 -3.92 9.50 -5.67
CA SER A 49 -3.33 9.77 -6.99
C SER A 49 -1.84 10.05 -6.88
N ILE A 50 -1.03 9.36 -7.69
CA ILE A 50 0.40 9.59 -7.86
C ILE A 50 0.65 9.87 -9.34
N GLU A 51 1.14 11.07 -9.64
CA GLU A 51 1.53 11.45 -10.99
C GLU A 51 2.99 11.05 -11.22
N ALA A 52 3.22 10.10 -12.12
CA ALA A 52 4.55 9.58 -12.46
C ALA A 52 4.54 8.87 -13.83
N ASP A 53 5.66 8.96 -14.55
CA ASP A 53 6.00 8.11 -15.69
C ASP A 53 6.83 6.91 -15.21
N LEU A 54 6.28 5.70 -15.41
CA LEU A 54 6.92 4.45 -15.01
C LEU A 54 8.17 4.13 -15.85
N GLY A 55 8.34 4.78 -17.00
CA GLY A 55 9.54 4.67 -17.83
C GLY A 55 10.73 5.46 -17.29
N ILE A 56 10.53 6.34 -16.30
CA ILE A 56 11.56 7.15 -15.67
C ILE A 56 11.89 6.55 -14.29
N PRO A 57 13.09 5.95 -14.09
CA PRO A 57 13.45 5.26 -12.86
C PRO A 57 13.32 6.11 -11.59
N GLU A 58 13.67 7.40 -11.69
CA GLU A 58 13.61 8.35 -10.59
C GLU A 58 12.16 8.61 -10.15
N GLU A 59 11.24 8.76 -11.10
CA GLU A 59 9.82 8.97 -10.83
C GLU A 59 9.17 7.71 -10.26
N LEU A 60 9.56 6.52 -10.75
CA LEU A 60 9.13 5.25 -10.20
C LEU A 60 9.57 5.09 -8.73
N SER A 61 10.84 5.38 -8.44
CA SER A 61 11.39 5.33 -7.09
C SER A 61 10.68 6.31 -6.14
N ALA A 62 10.40 7.53 -6.62
CA ALA A 62 9.65 8.53 -5.88
C ALA A 62 8.20 8.10 -5.62
N ALA A 63 7.54 7.49 -6.61
CA ALA A 63 6.19 6.95 -6.48
C ALA A 63 6.13 5.87 -5.39
N PHE A 64 7.00 4.85 -5.46
CA PHE A 64 7.05 3.81 -4.43
C PHE A 64 7.41 4.35 -3.05
N SER A 65 8.31 5.33 -2.96
CA SER A 65 8.63 6.01 -1.70
C SER A 65 7.43 6.73 -1.08
N ARG A 66 6.52 7.25 -1.93
CA ARG A 66 5.29 7.90 -1.49
C ARG A 66 4.23 6.90 -1.06
N ILE A 67 4.09 5.77 -1.77
CA ILE A 67 3.22 4.66 -1.37
C ILE A 67 3.66 4.14 0.00
N ARG A 68 4.93 3.76 0.16
CA ARG A 68 5.47 3.22 1.43
C ARG A 68 5.26 4.13 2.63
N ARG A 69 5.33 5.45 2.45
CA ARG A 69 5.08 6.42 3.53
C ARG A 69 3.61 6.50 3.96
N GLY A 70 2.68 6.22 3.05
CA GLY A 70 1.25 6.21 3.35
C GLY A 70 0.74 4.88 3.89
N MET A 71 1.61 3.87 4.00
CA MET A 71 1.25 2.55 4.49
C MET A 71 1.49 2.48 6.00
N ILE A 72 0.49 1.98 6.72
CA ILE A 72 0.48 1.91 8.18
C ILE A 72 0.55 0.44 8.57
N VAL A 73 1.43 0.09 9.51
CA VAL A 73 1.39 -1.22 10.15
C VAL A 73 0.25 -1.20 11.17
N SER A 74 -0.69 -2.14 11.05
CA SER A 74 -1.80 -2.21 12.01
C SER A 74 -1.30 -2.55 13.42
N ILE A 75 -1.97 -2.03 14.44
CA ILE A 75 -1.65 -2.34 15.85
C ILE A 75 -1.75 -3.85 16.11
N ALA A 76 -2.71 -4.52 15.47
CA ALA A 76 -2.85 -5.98 15.54
C ALA A 76 -1.59 -6.69 15.03
N SER A 77 -1.08 -6.29 13.86
CA SER A 77 0.15 -6.87 13.28
C SER A 77 1.38 -6.61 14.16
N ILE A 78 1.45 -5.47 14.84
CA ILE A 78 2.51 -5.19 15.83
C ILE A 78 2.37 -6.14 17.02
N ALA A 79 1.16 -6.29 17.56
CA ALA A 79 0.88 -7.16 18.71
C ALA A 79 1.20 -8.62 18.40
N ASP A 80 0.79 -9.13 17.24
CA ASP A 80 1.11 -10.49 16.78
C ASP A 80 2.62 -10.70 16.72
N CYS A 81 3.36 -9.73 16.20
CA CYS A 81 4.81 -9.81 16.11
C CYS A 81 5.49 -9.83 17.49
N ILE A 82 5.00 -9.03 18.43
CA ILE A 82 5.47 -9.04 19.83
C ILE A 82 5.17 -10.39 20.48
N ALA A 83 3.95 -10.92 20.32
CA ALA A 83 3.56 -12.22 20.88
C ALA A 83 4.48 -13.33 20.37
N CYS A 84 4.69 -13.43 19.04
CA CYS A 84 5.63 -14.39 18.46
C CYS A 84 7.07 -14.25 18.99
N SER A 85 7.48 -13.03 19.37
CA SER A 85 8.83 -12.77 19.87
C SER A 85 9.03 -13.20 21.33
N ILE A 86 7.95 -13.21 22.12
CA ILE A 86 7.96 -13.69 23.51
C ILE A 86 7.97 -15.22 23.57
N GLU A 87 7.35 -15.88 22.60
CA GLU A 87 7.24 -17.34 22.53
C GLU A 87 8.52 -18.05 22.04
N LEU A 88 9.59 -17.30 21.76
CA LEU A 88 10.86 -17.89 21.34
C LEU A 88 11.52 -18.69 22.48
N PRO A 89 12.25 -19.78 22.16
CA PRO A 89 12.96 -20.55 23.17
C PRO A 89 14.12 -19.75 23.77
N ASP A 90 14.48 -20.05 25.02
CA ASP A 90 15.54 -19.37 25.80
C ASP A 90 16.94 -19.43 25.16
N THR A 91 17.12 -20.24 24.13
CA THR A 91 18.36 -20.35 23.35
C THR A 91 18.49 -19.29 22.24
N VAL A 92 17.46 -18.46 22.05
CA VAL A 92 17.43 -17.42 21.01
C VAL A 92 17.49 -16.03 21.65
N LEU A 93 18.52 -15.26 21.30
CA LEU A 93 18.64 -13.85 21.66
C LEU A 93 18.15 -12.98 20.50
N LEU A 94 17.09 -12.21 20.77
CA LEU A 94 16.54 -11.25 19.82
C LEU A 94 17.22 -9.88 19.98
N ASP A 95 17.96 -9.46 18.95
CA ASP A 95 18.64 -8.14 18.92
C ASP A 95 17.73 -7.04 18.35
N GLN A 96 17.04 -7.31 17.23
CA GLN A 96 16.18 -6.33 16.57
C GLN A 96 15.01 -7.00 15.82
N ILE A 97 13.85 -6.35 15.86
CA ILE A 97 12.70 -6.65 15.00
C ILE A 97 12.40 -5.41 14.16
N ILE A 98 12.37 -5.57 12.83
CA ILE A 98 12.01 -4.50 11.90
C ILE A 98 10.67 -4.85 11.27
N LEU A 99 9.63 -4.12 11.66
CA LEU A 99 8.32 -4.17 11.04
C LEU A 99 8.23 -3.11 9.94
N ARG A 100 7.83 -3.53 8.73
CA ARG A 100 7.58 -2.62 7.62
C ARG A 100 6.16 -2.86 7.12
N PRO A 101 5.41 -1.80 6.79
CA PRO A 101 4.18 -1.97 6.04
C PRO A 101 4.50 -2.69 4.71
N LEU A 102 3.72 -3.73 4.39
CA LEU A 102 3.82 -4.50 3.15
C LEU A 102 3.00 -3.87 2.04
#